data_AF-A0A1F5C9U1-F1
#
_entry.id   AF-A0A1F5C9U1-F1
#
_cell.length_a   1.000
_cell.length_b   1.000
_cell.length_c   1.000
_cell.angle_alpha   90.00
_cell.angle_beta   90.00
_cell.angle_gamma   90.00
#
_symmetry.space_group_name_H-M   'P 1'
#
loop_
_entity.id
_entity.type
_entity.pdbx_description
1 polymer ?
#
loop_
_entity_poly.entity_id
_entity_poly.type
_entity_poly.pdbx_seq_one_letter_code
_entity_poly.pdbx_strand_id
1 'polypeptide(L)'
;MIFGSIKEIWTVGDSARLIGEQAVRKGFDRKNVYNFEKSEEVGRQLQDHIKSGDLILIKGSQSLRMEKIVEEIMAEPQKAKELLVRQEPSWTRK
;
A
#
# COMPACT_ATOMS: atom_id res chain seq x y z
N MET A 1 12.76 21.76 -1.06
CA MET A 1 12.37 20.49 -0.39
C MET A 1 11.65 19.64 -1.42
N ILE A 2 12.17 18.45 -1.75
CA ILE A 2 11.62 17.60 -2.81
C ILE A 2 10.37 16.89 -2.25
N PHE A 3 9.23 17.58 -2.23
CA PHE A 3 7.94 16.91 -2.36
C PHE A 3 7.53 16.90 -3.84
N GLY A 4 8.50 16.65 -4.72
CA GLY A 4 8.21 16.46 -6.13
C GLY A 4 7.36 15.20 -6.29
N SER A 5 6.18 15.37 -6.88
CA SER A 5 5.27 14.35 -7.43
C SER A 5 4.46 13.40 -6.53
N ILE A 6 4.70 13.27 -5.22
CA ILE A 6 3.87 12.38 -4.38
C ILE A 6 2.55 13.09 -4.01
N LYS A 7 1.41 12.50 -4.40
CA LYS A 7 0.07 13.05 -4.15
C LYS A 7 -0.58 12.51 -2.88
N GLU A 8 -0.34 11.23 -2.56
CA GLU A 8 -0.98 10.54 -1.44
C GLU A 8 0.02 9.65 -0.68
N ILE A 9 -0.22 9.46 0.61
CA ILE A 9 0.57 8.57 1.49
C ILE A 9 -0.39 7.64 2.22
N TRP A 10 -0.16 6.34 2.08
CA TRP A 10 -0.97 5.29 2.67
C TRP A 10 -0.07 4.45 3.60
N THR A 11 -0.41 4.36 4.89
CA THR A 11 0.39 3.67 5.91
C THR A 11 -0.38 2.49 6.51
N VAL A 12 0.33 1.44 6.92
CA VAL A 12 -0.25 0.23 7.51
C VAL A 12 0.43 -0.11 8.83
N GLY A 13 -0.37 -0.27 9.88
CA GLY A 13 0.05 -0.60 11.24
C GLY A 13 0.39 0.62 12.09
N ASP A 14 0.38 0.41 13.41
CA ASP A 14 0.49 1.48 14.41
C ASP A 14 1.77 2.30 14.30
N SER A 15 2.91 1.62 14.09
CA SER A 15 4.20 2.30 13.96
C SER A 15 4.27 3.13 12.68
N ALA A 16 3.62 2.69 11.60
CA ALA A 16 3.65 3.40 10.31
C ALA A 16 2.80 4.68 10.34
N ARG A 17 1.82 4.79 11.24
CA ARG A 17 1.06 6.04 11.45
C ARG A 17 1.96 7.25 11.68
N LEU A 18 3.11 7.04 12.35
CA LEU A 18 4.09 8.10 12.58
C LEU A 18 4.67 8.67 11.28
N ILE A 19 4.79 7.85 10.22
CA ILE A 19 5.25 8.31 8.89
C ILE A 19 4.27 9.35 8.35
N GLY A 20 2.97 9.03 8.38
CA GLY A 20 1.92 9.94 7.93
C GLY A 20 1.86 11.22 8.77
N GLU A 21 1.94 11.09 10.09
CA GLU A 21 1.96 12.25 11.00
C GLU A 21 3.15 13.18 10.78
N GLN A 22 4.35 12.62 10.57
CA GLN A 22 5.53 13.44 10.26
C GLN A 22 5.43 14.07 8.88
N ALA A 23 4.87 13.39 7.87
CA ALA A 23 4.63 13.98 6.56
C ALA A 23 3.72 15.21 6.66
N VAL A 24 2.61 15.11 7.41
CA VAL A 24 1.72 16.26 7.66
C VAL A 24 2.46 17.39 8.38
N ARG A 25 3.25 17.08 9.42
CA ARG A 25 4.06 18.10 10.12
C ARG A 25 5.08 18.79 9.22
N LYS A 26 5.50 18.16 8.12
CA LYS A 26 6.42 18.71 7.12
C LYS A 26 5.71 19.42 5.95
N GLY A 27 4.38 19.57 6.02
CA GLY A 27 3.59 20.34 5.06
C GLY A 27 2.81 19.51 4.04
N PHE A 28 2.76 18.18 4.18
CA PHE A 28 1.89 17.35 3.35
C PHE A 28 0.42 17.55 3.74
N ASP A 29 -0.48 17.57 2.76
CA ASP A 29 -1.91 17.77 3.03
C ASP A 29 -2.48 16.56 3.79
N ARG A 30 -3.00 16.80 5.00
CA ARG A 30 -3.58 15.75 5.85
C ARG A 30 -4.69 14.98 5.14
N LYS A 31 -5.44 15.61 4.23
CA LYS A 31 -6.54 14.94 3.52
C LYS A 31 -6.06 13.83 2.57
N ASN A 32 -4.76 13.84 2.24
CA ASN A 32 -4.11 12.87 1.36
C ASN A 32 -3.24 11.86 2.13
N VAL A 33 -3.41 11.76 3.46
CA VAL A 33 -2.69 10.82 4.31
C VAL A 33 -3.68 9.87 4.97
N TYR A 34 -3.52 8.59 4.69
CA TYR A 34 -4.44 7.53 5.12
C TYR A 34 -3.66 6.49 5.94
N ASN A 35 -4.24 6.02 7.04
CA ASN A 35 -3.63 5.00 7.88
C ASN A 35 -4.60 3.84 8.11
N PHE A 36 -4.09 2.61 8.00
CA PHE A 36 -4.83 1.37 8.09
C PHE A 36 -4.20 0.46 9.13
N GLU A 37 -4.98 -0.47 9.68
CA GLU A 37 -4.42 -1.49 10.57
C GLU A 37 -3.83 -2.65 9.76
N LYS A 38 -4.47 -3.02 8.65
CA LYS A 38 -4.16 -4.22 7.86
C LYS A 38 -3.97 -3.92 6.39
N SER A 39 -3.10 -4.70 5.73
CA SER A 39 -2.80 -4.55 4.31
C SER A 39 -4.02 -4.87 3.43
N GLU A 40 -4.86 -5.81 3.83
CA GLU A 40 -6.08 -6.17 3.08
C GLU A 40 -7.09 -5.02 2.99
N GLU A 41 -7.13 -4.13 3.99
CA GLU A 41 -8.02 -2.96 3.98
C GLU A 41 -7.56 -1.92 2.95
N VAL A 42 -6.24 -1.76 2.82
CA VAL A 42 -5.63 -0.85 1.83
C VAL A 42 -5.98 -1.29 0.42
N GLY A 43 -5.82 -2.57 0.09
CA GLY A 43 -6.10 -3.09 -1.25
C GLY A 43 -7.53 -2.80 -1.70
N ARG A 44 -8.52 -3.07 -0.82
CA ARG A 44 -9.93 -2.79 -1.11
C ARG A 44 -10.21 -1.30 -1.31
N GLN A 45 -9.64 -0.43 -0.47
CA GLN A 45 -9.86 1.02 -0.64
C GLN A 45 -9.11 1.60 -1.85
N LEU A 46 -7.98 1.02 -2.22
CA LEU A 46 -7.22 1.44 -3.40
C LEU A 46 -7.97 1.16 -4.70
N GLN A 47 -8.75 0.08 -4.80
CA GLN A 47 -9.53 -0.23 -6.02
C GLN A 47 -10.39 0.96 -6.49
N ASP A 48 -10.99 1.68 -5.54
CA ASP A 48 -11.84 2.85 -5.83
C ASP A 48 -11.04 4.17 -6.00
N HIS A 49 -9.75 4.19 -5.65
CA HIS A 49 -8.89 5.37 -5.72
C HIS A 49 -8.00 5.41 -6.96
N ILE A 50 -7.56 4.26 -7.46
CA ILE A 50 -6.58 4.15 -8.54
C ILE A 50 -7.16 4.66 -9.85
N LYS A 51 -6.39 5.48 -10.56
CA LYS A 51 -6.71 6.00 -11.89
C LYS A 51 -5.63 5.61 -12.89
N SER A 52 -6.02 5.57 -14.17
CA SER A 52 -5.07 5.35 -15.26
C SER A 52 -3.98 6.44 -15.22
N GLY A 53 -2.72 6.01 -15.27
CA GLY A 53 -1.55 6.88 -15.18
C GLY A 53 -0.99 7.07 -13.77
N ASP A 54 -1.62 6.52 -12.73
CA ASP A 54 -1.05 6.53 -11.39
C ASP A 54 0.17 5.61 -11.28
N LEU A 55 1.15 6.05 -10.49
CA LEU A 55 2.33 5.25 -10.11
C LEU A 55 2.26 4.97 -8.61
N ILE A 56 2.19 3.69 -8.26
CA ILE A 56 2.01 3.24 -6.88
C ILE A 56 3.25 2.46 -6.43
N LEU A 57 3.85 2.88 -5.32
CA LEU A 57 4.95 2.17 -4.67
C LEU A 57 4.44 1.52 -3.39
N ILE A 58 4.47 0.19 -3.35
CA ILE A 58 4.10 -0.59 -2.16
C ILE A 58 5.37 -1.11 -1.50
N LYS A 59 5.57 -0.75 -0.22
CA LYS A 59 6.73 -1.17 0.56
C LYS A 59 6.35 -1.45 2.00
N GLY A 60 6.88 -2.53 2.56
CA GLY A 60 6.79 -2.84 3.98
C GLY A 60 7.77 -3.93 4.40
N SER A 61 7.75 -4.28 5.68
CA SER A 61 8.40 -5.51 6.16
C SER A 61 7.60 -6.73 5.70
N GLN A 62 8.27 -7.86 5.62
CA GLN A 62 7.67 -9.12 5.18
C GLN A 62 6.46 -9.53 6.05
N SER A 63 6.49 -9.26 7.35
CA SER A 63 5.41 -9.63 8.28
C SER A 63 4.09 -8.92 8.01
N LEU A 64 4.10 -7.76 7.33
CA LEU A 64 2.87 -7.01 7.03
C LEU A 64 2.15 -7.49 5.77
N ARG A 65 2.70 -8.48 5.06
CA ARG A 65 2.02 -9.11 3.92
C ARG A 65 1.60 -8.12 2.83
N MET A 66 2.45 -7.14 2.54
CA MET A 66 2.13 -6.05 1.61
C MET A 66 1.86 -6.53 0.18
N GLU A 67 2.36 -7.70 -0.19
CA GLU A 67 2.01 -8.35 -1.46
C GLU A 67 0.50 -8.58 -1.60
N LYS A 68 -0.26 -8.73 -0.50
CA LYS A 68 -1.73 -8.81 -0.56
C LYS A 68 -2.37 -7.55 -1.14
N ILE A 69 -1.78 -6.37 -0.89
CA ILE A 69 -2.24 -5.11 -1.50
C ILE A 69 -2.06 -5.19 -3.01
N VAL A 70 -0.88 -5.65 -3.46
CA VAL A 70 -0.57 -5.78 -4.88
C VAL A 70 -1.56 -6.73 -5.53
N GLU A 71 -1.76 -7.92 -4.97
CA GLU A 71 -2.70 -8.92 -5.47
C GLU A 71 -4.13 -8.38 -5.62
N GLU A 72 -4.62 -7.67 -4.60
CA GLU A 72 -5.98 -7.09 -4.58
C GLU A 72 -6.20 -6.06 -5.70
N ILE A 73 -5.15 -5.34 -6.13
CA ILE A 73 -5.24 -4.30 -7.16
C ILE A 73 -4.70 -4.76 -8.53
N MET A 74 -4.30 -6.03 -8.67
CA MET A 74 -3.87 -6.58 -9.95
C MET A 74 -5.05 -6.60 -10.94
N ALA A 75 -4.81 -6.23 -12.19
CA ALA A 75 -5.78 -6.42 -13.27
C ALA A 75 -6.01 -7.92 -13.60
N GLU A 76 -5.02 -8.76 -13.31
CA GLU A 76 -5.03 -10.20 -13.57
C GLU A 76 -4.58 -10.99 -12.31
N PRO A 77 -5.36 -10.98 -11.22
CA PRO A 77 -4.96 -11.61 -9.96
C PRO A 77 -4.69 -13.13 -10.09
N GLN A 78 -5.29 -13.80 -11.08
CA GLN A 78 -4.99 -15.19 -11.41
C GLN A 78 -3.52 -15.45 -11.77
N LYS A 79 -2.77 -14.41 -12.19
CA LYS A 79 -1.33 -14.48 -12.50
C LYS A 79 -0.45 -14.22 -11.28
N ALA A 80 -1.01 -14.01 -10.08
CA ALA A 80 -0.23 -13.70 -8.88
C ALA A 80 0.90 -14.70 -8.64
N LYS A 81 0.67 -16.01 -8.83
CA LYS A 81 1.71 -17.04 -8.67
C LYS A 81 2.95 -16.86 -9.54
N GLU A 82 2.82 -16.21 -10.70
CA GLU A 82 3.92 -15.95 -11.63
C GLU A 82 4.55 -14.58 -11.39
N LEU A 83 3.73 -13.56 -11.13
CA LEU A 83 4.15 -12.16 -11.11
C LEU A 83 4.46 -11.62 -9.72
N LEU A 84 3.89 -12.24 -8.68
CA LEU A 84 3.97 -11.77 -7.31
C LEU A 84 4.86 -12.68 -6.47
N VAL A 85 5.64 -12.06 -5.60
CA VAL A 85 6.46 -12.77 -4.64
C VAL A 85 5.58 -13.49 -3.62
N ARG A 86 6.16 -14.53 -3.01
CA ARG A 86 5.59 -15.19 -1.82
C ARG A 86 4.22 -15.83 -2.07
N GLN A 87 4.09 -16.60 -3.15
CA GLN A 87 2.84 -17.28 -3.51
C GLN A 87 2.87 -18.78 -3.18
N GLU A 88 3.90 -19.23 -2.46
CA GLU A 88 4.00 -20.61 -1.97
C GLU A 88 2.84 -20.96 -1.01
N PRO A 89 2.37 -22.22 -1.00
CA PRO A 89 1.25 -22.64 -0.14
C PRO A 89 1.46 -22.36 1.35
N SER A 90 2.69 -22.42 1.85
CA SER A 90 3.03 -22.13 3.25
C SER A 90 2.90 -20.64 3.60
N TRP A 91 2.92 -19.76 2.59
CA TRP A 91 2.78 -18.33 2.74
C TRP A 91 1.34 -17.87 2.58
N THR A 92 0.65 -18.37 1.56
CA THR A 92 -0.76 -18.01 1.26
C THR A 92 -1.74 -18.51 2.32
N ARG A 93 -1.40 -19.57 3.05
CA ARG A 93 -2.20 -20.07 4.19
C ARG A 93 -2.04 -19.27 5.49
N LYS A 94 -1.13 -18.29 5.53
CA LYS A 94 -0.96 -17.35 6.64
C LYS A 94 -1.77 -16.08 6.41
#